data_AF-A0A1W9MZ86-F1
#
_entry.id   AF-A0A1W9MZ86-F1
#
_cell.length_a   1.000
_cell.length_b   1.000
_cell.length_c   1.000
_cell.angle_alpha   90.00
_cell.angle_beta   90.00
_cell.angle_gamma   90.00
#
_symmetry.space_group_name_H-M   'P 1'
#
loop_
_entity.id
_entity.type
_entity.pdbx_description
1 polymer ?
#
loop_
_entity_poly.entity_id
_entity_poly.type
_entity_poly.pdbx_seq_one_letter_code
_entity_poly.pdbx_strand_id
1 'polypeptide(L)'
;MKKWRLKLMNTVAKINDEIITTDQFIKFLKFSNEFNDLMERLIRNKITVHAAKKMGMSVSVEEIQDAADDFRRCMGMHRAKDTQNWMDNIGISSEEFESFMSEHVYRKKIL
;
A
#
# COMPACT_ATOMS: atom_id res chain seq x y z
N MET A 1 -11.75 -28.43 12.98
CA MET A 1 -11.76 -27.97 11.58
C MET A 1 -12.08 -26.47 11.53
N LYS A 2 -11.07 -25.60 11.42
CA LYS A 2 -11.24 -24.13 11.42
C LYS A 2 -11.53 -23.65 9.99
N LYS A 3 -12.81 -23.43 9.71
CA LYS A 3 -13.35 -23.03 8.41
C LYS A 3 -13.61 -21.51 8.37
N TRP A 4 -12.62 -20.67 8.66
CA TRP A 4 -12.79 -19.21 8.72
C TRP A 4 -11.51 -18.45 8.34
N ARG A 5 -11.21 -18.30 7.04
CA ARG A 5 -10.20 -17.32 6.57
C ARG A 5 -10.18 -17.03 5.06
N LEU A 6 -11.32 -17.18 4.35
CA LEU A 6 -11.37 -17.00 2.88
C LEU A 6 -12.42 -16.00 2.38
N LYS A 7 -13.03 -15.18 3.26
CA LYS A 7 -14.19 -14.35 2.87
C LYS A 7 -13.89 -12.85 2.62
N LEU A 8 -12.62 -12.42 2.59
CA LEU A 8 -12.26 -11.00 2.53
C LEU A 8 -11.47 -10.53 1.30
N MET A 9 -11.02 -11.41 0.39
CA MET A 9 -10.20 -10.98 -0.76
C MET A 9 -10.97 -10.23 -1.86
N ASN A 10 -12.31 -10.20 -1.79
CA ASN A 10 -13.13 -9.65 -2.86
C ASN A 10 -13.95 -8.43 -2.46
N THR A 11 -13.89 -7.93 -1.23
CA THR A 11 -14.69 -6.76 -0.78
C THR A 11 -13.78 -5.54 -0.63
N VAL A 12 -14.09 -4.47 -1.34
CA VAL A 12 -13.37 -3.19 -1.27
C VAL A 12 -14.09 -2.19 -0.35
N ALA A 13 -15.43 -2.18 -0.37
CA ALA A 13 -16.24 -1.31 0.49
C ALA A 13 -17.64 -1.88 0.70
N LYS A 14 -18.37 -1.36 1.69
CA LYS A 14 -19.76 -1.75 1.99
C LYS A 14 -20.61 -0.51 2.29
N ILE A 15 -21.81 -0.44 1.72
CA ILE A 15 -22.80 0.62 1.93
C ILE A 15 -24.12 -0.05 2.32
N ASN A 16 -24.58 0.10 3.57
CA ASN A 16 -25.73 -0.65 4.10
C ASN A 16 -25.59 -2.16 3.86
N ASP A 17 -26.40 -2.74 2.98
CA ASP A 17 -26.35 -4.16 2.60
C ASP A 17 -25.63 -4.42 1.27
N GLU A 18 -25.20 -3.37 0.57
CA GLU A 18 -24.47 -3.46 -0.69
C GLU A 18 -22.97 -3.66 -0.45
N ILE A 19 -22.38 -4.63 -1.14
CA ILE A 19 -20.96 -4.93 -1.10
C ILE A 19 -20.35 -4.51 -2.45
N ILE A 20 -19.37 -3.61 -2.41
CA ILE A 20 -18.55 -3.26 -3.56
C ILE A 20 -17.38 -4.24 -3.61
N THR A 21 -17.30 -4.99 -4.70
CA THR A 21 -16.26 -5.99 -4.90
C THR A 21 -15.02 -5.46 -5.60
N THR A 22 -13.90 -6.16 -5.48
CA THR A 22 -12.65 -5.86 -6.21
C THR A 22 -12.88 -5.83 -7.72
N ASP A 23 -13.65 -6.77 -8.26
CA ASP A 23 -13.97 -6.81 -9.69
C ASP A 23 -14.82 -5.62 -10.14
N GLN A 24 -15.79 -5.20 -9.32
CA GLN A 24 -16.58 -4.00 -9.59
C GLN A 24 -15.71 -2.75 -9.55
N PHE A 25 -14.80 -2.65 -8.57
CA PHE A 25 -13.87 -1.54 -8.46
C PHE A 25 -12.91 -1.46 -9.66
N ILE A 26 -12.31 -2.60 -10.07
CA ILE A 26 -11.43 -2.63 -11.25
C ILE A 26 -12.20 -2.26 -12.52
N LYS A 27 -13.44 -2.77 -12.69
CA LYS A 27 -14.29 -2.38 -13.83
C LYS A 27 -14.60 -0.89 -13.81
N PHE A 28 -14.92 -0.34 -12.64
CA PHE A 28 -15.15 1.10 -12.47
C PHE A 28 -13.92 1.92 -12.88
N LEU A 29 -12.72 1.56 -12.42
CA LEU A 29 -11.47 2.22 -12.83
C LEU A 29 -11.23 2.14 -14.35
N LYS A 30 -11.59 1.03 -14.99
CA LYS A 30 -11.46 0.88 -16.45
C LYS A 30 -12.45 1.75 -17.21
N PHE A 31 -13.72 1.78 -16.78
CA PHE A 31 -14.75 2.58 -17.44
C PHE A 31 -14.60 4.08 -17.20
N SER A 32 -14.01 4.49 -16.07
CA SER A 32 -13.65 5.89 -15.77
C SER A 32 -12.34 6.35 -16.43
N ASN A 33 -11.65 5.46 -17.15
CA ASN A 33 -10.32 5.69 -17.74
C ASN A 33 -9.20 5.96 -16.71
N GLU A 34 -9.45 5.80 -15.40
CA GLU A 34 -8.45 5.98 -14.33
C GLU A 34 -7.47 4.81 -14.20
N PHE A 35 -7.85 3.62 -14.71
CA PHE A 35 -7.04 2.41 -14.60
C PHE A 35 -5.66 2.56 -15.24
N ASN A 36 -5.59 3.16 -16.43
CA ASN A 36 -4.34 3.29 -17.18
C ASN A 36 -3.35 4.19 -16.44
N ASP A 37 -3.81 5.34 -15.95
CA ASP A 37 -2.99 6.30 -15.20
C ASP A 37 -2.48 5.69 -13.88
N LEU A 38 -3.37 4.95 -13.18
CA LEU A 38 -3.01 4.26 -11.96
C LEU A 38 -1.94 3.19 -12.21
N MET A 39 -2.11 2.40 -13.28
CA MET A 39 -1.17 1.35 -13.68
C MET A 39 0.18 1.94 -14.12
N GLU A 40 0.19 3.01 -14.91
CA GLU A 40 1.42 3.68 -15.32
C GLU A 40 2.21 4.19 -14.12
N ARG A 41 1.51 4.85 -13.17
CA ARG A 41 2.13 5.31 -11.92
C ARG A 41 2.71 4.15 -11.11
N LEU A 42 1.99 3.03 -11.01
CA LEU A 42 2.48 1.83 -10.32
C LEU A 42 3.74 1.26 -11.01
N ILE A 43 3.70 1.11 -12.33
CA ILE A 43 4.82 0.58 -13.12
C ILE A 43 6.05 1.48 -12.97
N ARG A 44 5.88 2.81 -13.13
CA ARG A 44 6.96 3.77 -12.94
C ARG A 44 7.59 3.63 -11.56
N ASN A 45 6.78 3.56 -10.50
CA ASN A 45 7.28 3.36 -9.14
C ASN A 45 8.12 2.08 -9.01
N LYS A 46 7.67 0.96 -9.59
CA LYS A 46 8.42 -0.29 -9.57
C LYS A 46 9.73 -0.19 -10.35
N ILE A 47 9.71 0.39 -11.55
CA ILE A 47 10.91 0.60 -12.37
C ILE A 47 11.94 1.43 -11.61
N THR A 48 11.52 2.52 -10.96
CA THR A 48 12.38 3.37 -10.14
C THR A 48 13.03 2.59 -8.99
N VAL A 49 12.28 1.76 -8.28
CA VAL A 49 12.83 0.89 -7.21
C VAL A 49 13.82 -0.13 -7.78
N HIS A 50 13.49 -0.77 -8.90
CA HIS A 50 14.38 -1.73 -9.54
C HIS A 50 15.68 -1.09 -10.01
N ALA A 51 15.63 0.12 -10.56
CA ALA A 51 16.80 0.89 -10.98
C ALA A 51 17.71 1.20 -9.78
N ALA A 52 17.15 1.69 -8.67
CA ALA A 52 17.92 1.97 -7.45
C ALA A 52 18.66 0.73 -6.94
N LYS A 53 17.96 -0.41 -6.85
CA LYS A 53 18.55 -1.70 -6.46
C LYS A 53 19.64 -2.15 -7.43
N LYS A 54 19.44 -2.00 -8.74
CA LYS A 54 20.44 -2.35 -9.78
C LYS A 54 21.71 -1.49 -9.68
N MET A 55 21.59 -0.24 -9.21
CA MET A 55 22.73 0.64 -8.94
C MET A 55 23.48 0.28 -7.64
N GLY A 56 23.07 -0.77 -6.92
CA GLY A 56 23.67 -1.18 -5.66
C GLY A 56 23.26 -0.31 -4.48
N MET A 57 22.22 0.53 -4.62
CA MET A 57 21.69 1.28 -3.49
C MET A 57 21.09 0.33 -2.47
N SER A 58 21.33 0.61 -1.20
CA SER A 58 20.65 -0.02 -0.07
C SER A 58 19.80 1.00 0.67
N VAL A 59 18.82 0.50 1.40
CA VAL A 59 18.05 1.28 2.38
C VAL A 59 18.32 0.69 3.75
N SER A 60 18.58 1.55 4.74
CA SER A 60 18.79 1.11 6.12
C SER A 60 17.45 0.99 6.86
N VAL A 61 17.46 0.29 8.00
CA VAL A 61 16.28 0.17 8.85
C VAL A 61 15.88 1.55 9.38
N GLU A 62 16.84 2.41 9.70
CA GLU A 62 16.63 3.77 10.16
C GLU A 62 15.91 4.62 9.10
N GLU A 63 16.35 4.55 7.84
CA GLU A 63 15.67 5.27 6.73
C GLU A 63 14.21 4.81 6.55
N ILE A 64 13.94 3.52 6.76
CA ILE A 64 12.59 2.95 6.71
C ILE A 64 11.74 3.44 7.89
N GLN A 65 12.31 3.48 9.10
CA GLN A 65 11.61 3.99 10.28
C GLN A 65 11.30 5.48 10.16
N ASP A 66 12.24 6.29 9.68
CA ASP A 66 12.03 7.72 9.43
C ASP A 66 10.87 7.94 8.43
N ALA A 67 10.86 7.18 7.33
CA ALA A 67 9.77 7.23 6.35
C ALA A 67 8.43 6.80 6.96
N ALA A 68 8.42 5.78 7.81
CA ALA A 68 7.23 5.32 8.51
C ALA A 68 6.70 6.36 9.51
N ASP A 69 7.59 7.07 10.22
CA ASP A 69 7.22 8.12 11.16
C ASP A 69 6.68 9.36 10.45
N ASP A 70 7.27 9.75 9.32
CA ASP A 70 6.73 10.80 8.47
C ASP A 70 5.34 10.43 7.92
N PHE A 71 5.17 9.18 7.48
CA PHE A 71 3.87 8.68 7.03
C PHE A 71 2.82 8.74 8.15
N ARG A 72 3.16 8.26 9.35
CA ARG A 72 2.29 8.33 10.53
C ARG A 72 1.91 9.76 10.87
N ARG A 73 2.85 10.71 10.81
CA ARG A 73 2.61 12.13 11.05
C ARG A 73 1.63 12.73 10.04
N CYS A 74 1.84 12.47 8.75
CA CYS A 74 0.94 12.93 7.68
C CYS A 74 -0.47 12.37 7.81
N MET A 75 -0.60 11.15 8.33
CA MET A 75 -1.88 10.46 8.53
C MET A 75 -2.52 10.73 9.90
N GLY A 76 -1.90 11.55 10.76
CA GLY A 76 -2.41 11.84 12.11
C GLY A 76 -2.38 10.64 13.07
N MET A 77 -1.54 9.63 12.79
CA MET A 77 -1.42 8.41 13.60
C MET A 77 -0.37 8.61 14.71
N HIS A 78 -0.79 9.20 15.83
CA HIS A 78 0.12 9.59 16.91
C HIS A 78 0.44 8.47 17.91
N ARG A 79 -0.33 7.38 17.90
CA ARG A 79 -0.12 6.22 18.78
C ARG A 79 0.08 4.95 17.95
N ALA A 80 0.83 3.99 18.51
CA ALA A 80 1.01 2.67 17.89
C ALA A 80 -0.33 1.98 17.56
N LYS A 81 -1.33 2.13 18.45
CA LYS A 81 -2.68 1.61 18.23
C LYS A 81 -3.37 2.22 17.00
N ASP A 82 -3.10 3.50 16.70
CA ASP A 82 -3.70 4.17 15.55
C ASP A 82 -3.15 3.58 14.24
N THR A 83 -1.84 3.31 14.20
CA THR A 83 -1.20 2.63 13.05
C THR A 83 -1.73 1.22 12.89
N GLN A 84 -1.87 0.46 13.98
CA GLN A 84 -2.41 -0.91 13.92
C GLN A 84 -3.86 -0.91 13.40
N ASN A 85 -4.71 -0.04 13.95
CA ASN A 85 -6.10 0.09 13.48
C ASN A 85 -6.15 0.46 11.99
N TRP A 86 -5.29 1.37 11.54
CA TRP A 86 -5.22 1.74 10.13
C TRP A 86 -4.84 0.55 9.25
N MET A 87 -3.81 -0.23 9.62
CA MET A 87 -3.41 -1.43 8.90
C MET A 87 -4.54 -2.48 8.85
N ASP A 88 -5.20 -2.73 9.99
CA ASP A 88 -6.32 -3.66 10.10
C ASP A 88 -7.49 -3.22 9.20
N ASN A 89 -7.79 -1.92 9.15
CA ASN A 89 -8.88 -1.36 8.36
C ASN A 89 -8.66 -1.52 6.85
N ILE A 90 -7.41 -1.42 6.39
CA ILE A 90 -7.08 -1.59 4.97
C ILE A 90 -6.57 -3.00 4.63
N GLY A 91 -6.53 -3.89 5.63
CA GLY A 91 -6.21 -5.31 5.45
C GLY A 91 -4.75 -5.60 5.12
N ILE A 92 -3.80 -4.77 5.57
CA ILE A 92 -2.37 -4.99 5.34
C ILE A 92 -1.65 -5.48 6.61
N SER A 93 -0.61 -6.27 6.41
CA SER A 93 0.31 -6.69 7.45
C SER A 93 1.42 -5.66 7.69
N SER A 94 2.12 -5.79 8.83
CA SER A 94 3.30 -4.98 9.13
C SER A 94 4.42 -5.19 8.11
N GLU A 95 4.59 -6.41 7.59
CA GLU A 95 5.59 -6.71 6.56
C GLU A 95 5.28 -6.01 5.22
N GLU A 96 4.01 -5.98 4.83
CA GLU A 96 3.55 -5.25 3.63
C GLU A 96 3.72 -3.74 3.80
N PHE A 97 3.43 -3.21 5.00
CA PHE A 97 3.67 -1.81 5.32
C PHE A 97 5.16 -1.46 5.27
N GLU A 98 6.02 -2.27 5.88
CA GLU A 98 7.48 -2.08 5.86
C GLU A 98 8.03 -2.12 4.43
N SER A 99 7.57 -3.08 3.61
CA SER A 99 7.91 -3.16 2.18
C SER A 99 7.48 -1.89 1.43
N PHE A 100 6.27 -1.39 1.69
CA PHE A 100 5.77 -0.15 1.10
C PHE A 100 6.62 1.08 1.49
N MET A 101 7.06 1.17 2.75
CA MET A 101 7.97 2.22 3.22
C MET A 101 9.36 2.08 2.60
N SER A 102 9.91 0.87 2.52
CA SER A 102 11.19 0.59 1.85
C SER A 102 11.17 1.04 0.39
N GLU A 103 10.10 0.70 -0.35
CA GLU A 103 9.94 1.17 -1.73
C GLU A 103 9.84 2.69 -1.84
N HIS A 104 9.21 3.36 -0.86
CA HIS A 104 9.20 4.82 -0.80
C HIS A 104 10.61 5.40 -0.65
N VAL A 105 11.42 4.85 0.26
CA VAL A 105 12.81 5.30 0.48
C VAL A 105 13.64 5.11 -0.80
N TYR A 106 13.56 3.95 -1.45
CA TYR A 106 14.27 3.71 -2.73
C TYR A 106 13.92 4.76 -3.79
N ARG A 107 12.64 5.12 -3.93
CA ARG A 107 12.21 6.15 -4.88
C ARG A 107 12.70 7.54 -4.52
N LYS A 108 12.78 7.87 -3.23
CA LYS A 108 13.30 9.16 -2.75
C LYS A 108 14.81 9.31 -3.00
N LYS A 109 15.59 8.21 -2.97
CA LYS A 109 17.06 8.24 -3.12
C LYS A 109 17.55 8.38 -4.57
N ILE A 110 16.72 8.01 -5.55
CA ILE A 110 17.08 8.03 -6.98
C ILE A 110 16.59 9.29 -7.71
N LEU A 111 15.61 10.00 -7.15
CA LEU A 111 15.13 11.31 -7.63
C LEU A 111 15.98 12.44 -7.06
#